data_AF-A0A7V9VX20-F1
#
_entry.id   AF-A0A7V9VX20-F1
#
_cell.length_a   1.000
_cell.length_b   1.000
_cell.length_c   1.000
_cell.angle_alpha   90.00
_cell.angle_beta   90.00
_cell.angle_gamma   90.00
#
_symmetry.space_group_name_H-M   'P 1'
#
loop_
_entity.id
_entity.type
_entity.pdbx_description
1 polymer ?
#
loop_
_entity_poly.entity_id
_entity_poly.type
_entity_poly.pdbx_seq_one_letter_code
_entity_poly.pdbx_strand_id
1 'polypeptide(L)' 'MTTRVYLTAARLVDEAPHQDDLPAERVFVNAADVPEFWVDTESPSVPEVGKAVGFSLTRSLDIGFTRIVGTVERRVSR' A
#
# COMPACT_ATOMS: atom_id res chain seq x y z
N MET A 1 -0.45 0.85 -16.67
CA MET A 1 -1.81 0.57 -16.17
C MET A 1 -1.72 0.63 -14.65
N THR A 2 -2.62 1.35 -13.98
CA THR A 2 -2.56 1.51 -12.52
C THR A 2 -3.49 0.50 -11.85
N THR A 3 -2.99 -0.21 -10.85
CA THR A 3 -3.75 -1.15 -10.03
C THR A 3 -4.03 -0.52 -8.68
N ARG A 4 -5.29 -0.52 -8.26
CA ARG A 4 -5.66 -0.17 -6.89
C ARG A 4 -5.65 -1.40 -6.01
N VAL A 5 -4.95 -1.34 -4.89
CA VAL A 5 -4.81 -2.44 -3.94
C VAL A 5 -5.35 -2.01 -2.58
N TYR A 6 -6.44 -2.66 -2.15
CA TYR A 6 -7.01 -2.50 -0.81
C TYR A 6 -6.28 -3.43 0.15
N LEU A 7 -5.98 -2.92 1.33
CA LEU A 7 -5.21 -3.61 2.36
C LEU A 7 -6.05 -3.77 3.64
N THR A 8 -6.04 -4.99 4.17
CA THR A 8 -6.52 -5.29 5.52
C THR A 8 -5.34 -5.55 6.46
N ALA A 9 -5.57 -5.47 7.77
CA ALA A 9 -4.54 -5.55 8.81
C ALA A 9 -3.33 -4.64 8.50
N ALA A 10 -3.62 -3.47 7.93
CA ALA A 10 -2.60 -2.56 7.43
C ALA A 10 -2.04 -1.69 8.56
N ARG A 11 -0.74 -1.37 8.47
CA ARG A 11 -0.06 -0.42 9.35
C ARG A 11 0.85 0.50 8.54
N LEU A 12 0.93 1.75 8.99
CA LEU A 12 1.91 2.72 8.52
C LEU A 12 3.17 2.57 9.37
N VAL A 13 4.34 2.47 8.74
CA VAL A 13 5.62 2.36 9.45
C VAL A 13 6.60 3.40 8.92
N ASP A 14 7.36 3.99 9.85
CA ASP A 14 8.43 4.95 9.58
C ASP A 14 9.78 4.22 9.59
N GLU A 15 9.96 3.36 8.59
CA GLU A 15 11.15 2.51 8.43
C GLU A 15 11.70 2.68 7.01
N ALA A 16 12.99 2.45 6.83
CA ALA A 16 13.57 2.49 5.48
C ALA A 16 12.86 1.48 4.55
N PRO A 17 12.63 1.83 3.26
CA PRO A 17 12.10 0.90 2.25
C PRO A 17 12.81 -0.46 2.28
N HIS A 18 12.04 -1.54 2.18
CA HIS A 18 12.60 -2.87 1.97
C HIS A 18 12.75 -3.15 0.47
N GLN A 19 13.72 -4.00 0.13
CA GLN A 19 13.97 -4.40 -1.27
C GLN A 19 12.75 -5.07 -1.93
N ASP A 20 11.94 -5.78 -1.14
CA ASP A 20 10.75 -6.49 -1.62
C ASP A 20 9.49 -5.63 -1.64
N ASP A 21 9.58 -4.36 -1.21
CA ASP A 21 8.42 -3.49 -1.24
C ASP A 21 8.04 -3.11 -2.66
N LEU A 22 6.73 -3.05 -2.90
CA LEU A 22 6.20 -2.51 -4.12
C LEU A 22 6.16 -0.97 -4.07
N PRO A 23 6.31 -0.29 -5.22
CA PRO A 23 6.12 1.15 -5.28
C PRO A 23 4.64 1.51 -5.06
N ALA A 24 4.40 2.53 -4.23
CA ALA A 24 3.10 3.18 -4.12
C ALA A 24 3.19 4.62 -4.63
N GLU A 25 2.52 4.89 -5.75
CA GLU A 25 2.41 6.25 -6.30
C GLU A 25 1.42 7.11 -5.51
N ARG A 26 0.37 6.48 -4.97
CA ARG A 26 -0.63 7.14 -4.12
C ARG A 26 -1.03 6.24 -2.98
N VAL A 27 -1.28 6.85 -1.83
CA VAL A 27 -1.73 6.18 -0.62
C VAL A 27 -2.95 6.91 -0.11
N PHE A 28 -3.93 6.14 0.31
CA PHE A 28 -5.17 6.63 0.87
C PHE A 28 -5.42 5.93 2.20
N VAL A 29 -5.73 6.75 3.20
CA VAL A 29 -6.07 6.33 4.56
C VAL A 29 -7.42 6.97 4.89
N ASN A 30 -8.44 6.13 5.04
CA ASN A 30 -9.76 6.58 5.46
C ASN A 30 -9.94 6.24 6.96
N ALA A 31 -10.03 7.28 7.79
CA ALA A 31 -10.20 7.15 9.25
C ALA A 31 -11.68 7.11 9.68
N ALA A 32 -12.56 6.54 8.85
CA ALA A 32 -13.95 6.27 9.22
C ALA A 32 -14.05 5.21 10.34
N ASP A 33 -15.28 4.94 10.81
CA ASP A 33 -15.55 3.93 11.85
C ASP A 33 -14.99 2.54 11.50
N VAL A 34 -14.93 2.22 10.20
CA VAL A 34 -14.15 1.09 9.66
C VAL A 34 -12.96 1.68 8.91
N PRO A 35 -11.73 1.54 9.42
CA PRO A 35 -10.55 2.06 8.74
C PRO A 35 -10.32 1.35 7.41
N GLU A 36 -10.09 2.11 6.34
CA GLU A 36 -9.75 1.57 5.03
C GLU A 36 -8.39 2.10 4.57
N PHE A 37 -7.56 1.19 4.06
CA PHE A 37 -6.25 1.51 3.48
C PHE A 37 -6.23 1.01 2.04
N TRP A 38 -5.82 1.88 1.11
CA TRP A 38 -5.51 1.42 -0.24
C TRP A 38 -4.40 2.26 -0.87
N VAL A 39 -3.71 1.63 -1.79
CA VAL A 39 -2.66 2.27 -2.59
C VAL A 39 -3.00 2.13 -4.07
N ASP A 40 -2.59 3.12 -4.85
CA ASP A 40 -2.53 2.97 -6.30
C ASP A 40 -1.06 2.69 -6.67
N THR A 41 -0.84 1.57 -7.37
CA THR A 41 0.48 1.11 -7.81
C THR A 41 0.50 0.84 -9.31
N GLU A 42 1.58 1.22 -10.00
CA GLU A 42 1.85 0.80 -11.39
C GLU A 42 2.65 -0.51 -11.48
N SER A 43 3.01 -1.10 -10.33
CA SER A 43 3.75 -2.36 -10.30
C SER A 43 2.93 -3.49 -10.95
N PRO A 44 3.52 -4.26 -11.88
CA PRO A 44 2.89 -5.47 -12.41
C PRO A 44 2.96 -6.64 -11.42
N SER A 45 3.71 -6.51 -10.32
CA SER A 45 4.04 -7.59 -9.38
C SER A 45 3.17 -7.61 -8.12
N VAL A 46 1.98 -7.00 -8.16
CA VAL A 46 1.05 -7.01 -7.01
C VAL A 46 0.66 -8.44 -6.62
N PRO A 47 0.89 -8.85 -5.36
CA PRO A 47 0.48 -10.17 -4.86
C PRO A 47 -1.03 -10.43 -4.99
N GLU A 48 -1.39 -11.71 -4.96
CA GLU A 48 -2.79 -12.14 -4.95
C GLU A 48 -3.51 -11.79 -3.64
N VAL A 49 -4.84 -11.79 -3.69
CA VAL A 49 -5.70 -11.60 -2.50
C VAL A 49 -5.35 -12.62 -1.42
N GLY A 50 -5.27 -12.16 -0.17
CA GLY A 50 -4.87 -12.94 1.00
C GLY A 50 -3.37 -12.99 1.27
N LYS A 51 -2.53 -12.35 0.45
CA LYS A 51 -1.07 -12.30 0.66
C LYS A 51 -0.62 -11.03 1.34
N ALA A 52 0.37 -11.16 2.22
CA ALA A 52 1.06 -10.02 2.83
C ALA A 52 1.88 -9.26 1.78
N VAL A 53 1.91 -7.94 1.89
CA VAL A 53 2.60 -7.04 0.97
C VAL A 53 3.10 -5.80 1.72
N GLY A 54 4.26 -5.33 1.33
CA GLY A 54 4.79 -4.03 1.71
C GLY A 54 4.78 -3.07 0.52
N PHE A 55 4.46 -1.82 0.78
CA PHE A 55 4.52 -0.72 -0.17
C PHE A 55 5.40 0.39 0.37
N SER A 56 6.32 0.85 -0.45
CA SER A 56 7.16 2.02 -0.18
C SER A 56 6.70 3.21 -1.02
N LEU A 57 6.65 4.40 -0.42
CA LEU A 57 6.30 5.62 -1.13
C LEU A 57 7.33 5.90 -2.23
N THR A 58 6.88 6.17 -3.46
CA THR A 58 7.78 6.53 -4.57
C THR A 58 8.36 7.94 -4.46
N ARG A 59 7.85 8.72 -3.51
CA ARG A 59 8.29 10.08 -3.19
C ARG A 59 8.30 10.25 -1.68
N SER A 60 9.31 10.94 -1.16
CA SER A 60 9.31 11.36 0.24
C SER A 60 8.17 12.34 0.47
N LEU A 61 7.33 12.05 1.45
CA LEU A 61 6.27 12.91 1.93
C LEU A 61 6.58 13.15 3.41
N ASP A 62 6.67 14.39 3.87
CA ASP A 62 6.94 14.74 5.26
C ASP A 62 5.70 14.47 6.16
N ILE A 63 5.22 13.22 6.15
CA ILE A 63 3.96 12.78 6.76
C ILE A 63 4.17 11.73 7.86
N GLY A 64 5.42 11.49 8.26
CA GLY A 64 5.78 10.63 9.41
C GLY A 64 5.65 9.13 9.19
N PHE A 65 5.54 8.69 7.93
CA PHE A 65 5.73 7.30 7.53
C PHE A 65 6.25 7.24 6.10
N THR A 66 6.95 6.16 5.79
CA THR A 66 7.58 5.92 4.49
C THR A 66 7.06 4.65 3.82
N ARG A 67 6.39 3.79 4.59
CA ARG A 67 5.91 2.48 4.15
C ARG A 67 4.54 2.13 4.70
N ILE A 68 3.79 1.34 3.93
CA ILE A 68 2.56 0.68 4.37
C ILE A 68 2.75 -0.82 4.20
N VAL A 69 2.45 -1.59 5.23
CA VAL A 69 2.42 -3.06 5.12
C VAL A 69 1.03 -3.56 5.51
N GLY A 70 0.56 -4.61 4.84
CA GLY A 70 -0.75 -5.19 5.11
C GLY A 70 -0.98 -6.44 4.28
N THR A 71 -2.21 -6.95 4.30
CA THR A 71 -2.63 -8.09 3.48
C THR A 71 -3.53 -7.61 2.35
N VAL A 72 -3.29 -8.08 1.13
CA VAL A 72 -4.12 -7.75 -0.04
C VAL A 72 -5.53 -8.26 0.19
N GLU A 73 -6.50 -7.36 0.30
CA GLU A 73 -7.92 -7.70 0.44
C GLU A 73 -8.61 -7.72 -0.93
N ARG A 74 -8.33 -6.71 -1.76
CA ARG A 74 -8.95 -6.55 -3.08
C ARG A 74 -8.00 -5.84 -4.02
N ARG A 75 -7.95 -6.29 -5.28
CA ARG A 75 -7.27 -5.60 -6.38
C ARG A 75 -8.29 -5.15 -7.42
N VAL A 76 -8.17 -3.92 -7.88
CA VAL A 76 -9.01 -3.36 -8.95
C VAL A 76 -8.09 -2.81 -10.03
N SER A 77 -8.08 -3.49 -11.19
CA SER A 77 -7.43 -2.98 -12.39
C SER A 77 -8.28 -1.85 -12.96
N ARG A 78 -7.68 -0.68 -13.16
CA ARG A 78 -8.32 0.45 -13.85
C ARG A 78 -7.93 0.48 -15.31
#